data_AF-A0A7K1CSF3-F1
#
_entry.id   AF-A0A7K1CSF3-F1
#
_cell.length_a   1.000
_cell.length_b   1.000
_cell.length_c   1.000
_cell.angle_alpha   90.00
_cell.angle_beta   90.00
_cell.angle_gamma   90.00
#
_symmetry.space_group_name_H-M   'P 1'
#
loop_
_entity.id
_entity.type
_entity.pdbx_description
1 polymer ?
#
loop_
_entity_poly.entity_id
_entity_poly.type
_entity_poly.pdbx_seq_one_letter_code
_entity_poly.pdbx_strand_id
1 'polypeptide(L)'
;MNRIKNLVIAGVCAVSLSACSTQIISTATTLPPSETTTTTLAPPEGDIVELLDQLDELTQNLGQEIVDGERAVFTAKYERAQQILVAVEPQIRASGIDMVDDVERIVGLIGTATIRKRPADADKAQRFLTLIRESLPELLASQ
;
A
#
# COMPACT_ATOMS: atom_id res chain seq x y z
N MET A 1 -40.70 -53.12 18.10
CA MET A 1 -39.89 -53.58 16.95
C MET A 1 -40.74 -53.42 15.70
N ASN A 2 -40.44 -52.45 14.84
CA ASN A 2 -40.58 -52.56 13.37
C ASN A 2 -40.04 -51.29 12.71
N ARG A 3 -38.91 -51.45 12.01
CA ARG A 3 -38.19 -50.42 11.28
C ARG A 3 -38.75 -50.37 9.87
N ILE A 4 -39.23 -49.20 9.44
CA ILE A 4 -39.68 -48.99 8.07
C ILE A 4 -38.44 -48.58 7.27
N LYS A 5 -37.98 -49.48 6.40
CA LYS A 5 -36.92 -49.27 5.41
C LYS A 5 -37.59 -48.73 4.13
N ASN A 6 -37.39 -47.46 3.80
CA ASN A 6 -37.69 -46.95 2.47
C ASN A 6 -36.39 -46.58 1.76
N LEU A 7 -36.06 -47.44 0.81
CA LEU A 7 -35.05 -47.30 -0.23
C LEU A 7 -35.59 -46.32 -1.29
N VAL A 8 -34.85 -45.25 -1.61
CA VAL A 8 -35.08 -44.45 -2.83
C VAL A 8 -33.75 -44.23 -3.53
N ILE A 9 -33.77 -44.56 -4.82
CA ILE A 9 -32.68 -44.69 -5.77
C ILE A 9 -32.47 -43.37 -6.53
N ALA A 10 -31.19 -43.06 -6.75
CA ALA A 10 -30.55 -42.29 -7.83
C ALA A 10 -31.23 -41.05 -8.45
N GLY A 11 -30.51 -39.93 -8.40
CA GLY A 11 -30.67 -38.79 -9.30
C GLY A 11 -29.31 -38.15 -9.59
N VAL A 12 -28.66 -38.58 -10.67
CA VAL A 12 -27.44 -37.98 -11.23
C VAL A 12 -27.77 -36.57 -11.73
N CYS A 13 -27.07 -35.55 -11.23
CA CYS A 13 -27.03 -34.22 -11.83
C CYS A 13 -25.61 -33.93 -12.30
N ALA A 14 -25.36 -34.13 -13.58
CA ALA A 14 -24.16 -33.67 -14.25
C ALA A 14 -24.27 -32.15 -14.45
N VAL A 15 -23.42 -31.39 -13.77
CA VAL A 15 -23.28 -29.94 -13.98
C VAL A 15 -22.33 -29.75 -15.15
N SER A 16 -22.87 -29.38 -16.31
CA SER A 16 -22.10 -28.97 -17.48
C SER A 16 -21.57 -27.54 -17.27
N LEU A 17 -20.29 -27.43 -16.96
CA LEU A 17 -19.54 -26.16 -17.03
C LEU A 17 -19.33 -25.79 -18.50
N SER A 18 -20.14 -24.86 -19.02
CA SER A 18 -19.88 -24.24 -20.33
C SER A 18 -18.74 -23.24 -20.19
N ALA A 19 -17.52 -23.65 -20.56
CA ALA A 19 -16.39 -22.73 -20.70
C ALA A 19 -16.54 -21.92 -22.00
N CYS A 20 -16.80 -20.62 -21.89
CA CYS A 20 -16.66 -19.70 -23.02
C CYS A 20 -15.17 -19.53 -23.33
N SER A 21 -14.70 -20.22 -24.37
CA SER A 21 -13.40 -19.99 -24.98
C SER A 21 -13.41 -18.64 -25.69
N THR A 22 -12.70 -17.66 -25.15
CA THR A 22 -12.48 -16.37 -25.82
C THR A 22 -11.21 -16.52 -26.65
N GLN A 23 -11.32 -16.54 -27.97
CA GLN A 23 -10.14 -16.53 -28.84
C GLN A 23 -9.58 -15.10 -28.89
N ILE A 24 -8.38 -14.89 -28.35
CA ILE A 24 -7.62 -13.67 -28.60
C ILE A 24 -6.86 -13.86 -29.92
N ILE A 25 -7.23 -13.06 -30.92
CA ILE A 25 -6.44 -12.92 -32.15
C ILE A 25 -5.20 -12.10 -31.79
N SER A 26 -4.05 -12.75 -31.68
CA SER A 26 -2.75 -12.10 -31.54
C SER A 26 -2.34 -11.45 -32.86
N THR A 27 -2.75 -10.20 -33.07
CA THR A 27 -2.03 -9.30 -33.98
C THR A 27 -0.77 -8.83 -33.26
N ALA A 28 0.34 -9.53 -33.46
CA ALA A 28 1.65 -9.10 -32.99
C ALA A 28 2.07 -7.81 -33.71
N THR A 29 1.74 -6.67 -33.13
CA THR A 29 2.46 -5.42 -33.42
C THR A 29 3.71 -5.44 -32.56
N THR A 30 4.84 -5.79 -33.18
CA THR A 30 6.16 -5.72 -32.55
C THR A 30 6.50 -4.25 -32.31
N LEU A 31 6.18 -3.74 -31.12
CA LEU A 31 6.80 -2.52 -30.61
C LEU A 31 8.25 -2.85 -30.26
N PRO A 32 9.23 -1.99 -30.59
CA PRO A 32 10.61 -2.19 -30.19
C PRO A 32 10.69 -2.30 -28.66
N PRO A 33 11.62 -3.10 -28.10
CA PRO A 33 11.78 -3.23 -26.66
C PRO A 33 12.08 -1.84 -26.08
N SER A 34 11.14 -1.31 -25.30
CA SER A 34 11.39 -0.16 -24.46
C SER A 34 12.35 -0.62 -23.38
N GLU A 35 13.60 -0.21 -23.45
CA GLU A 35 14.61 -0.45 -22.43
C GLU A 35 14.10 0.13 -21.11
N THR A 36 13.52 -0.73 -20.27
CA THR A 36 13.09 -0.37 -18.93
C THR A 36 14.35 -0.29 -18.08
N THR A 37 14.88 0.91 -17.93
CA THR A 37 15.97 1.20 -16.99
C THR A 37 15.40 1.15 -15.58
N THR A 38 15.43 -0.03 -14.97
CA THR A 38 15.09 -0.21 -13.56
C THR A 38 16.19 0.44 -12.72
N THR A 39 16.00 1.72 -12.39
CA THR A 39 16.86 2.40 -11.40
C THR A 39 16.37 1.99 -10.02
N THR A 40 17.02 1.00 -9.42
CA THR A 40 16.76 0.62 -8.03
C THR A 40 17.33 1.71 -7.11
N LEU A 41 16.45 2.54 -6.55
CA LEU A 41 16.80 3.45 -5.47
C LEU A 41 17.30 2.64 -4.26
N ALA A 42 18.31 3.17 -3.56
CA ALA A 42 18.78 2.57 -2.32
C ALA A 42 17.63 2.52 -1.28
N PRO A 43 17.57 1.47 -0.44
CA PRO A 43 16.63 1.41 0.67
C PRO A 43 16.72 2.67 1.57
N PRO A 44 15.63 3.06 2.23
CA PRO A 44 15.69 4.10 3.26
C PRO A 44 16.52 3.60 4.44
N GLU A 45 17.41 4.47 4.91
CA GLU A 45 18.27 4.24 6.05
C GLU A 45 18.08 5.38 7.05
N GLY A 46 18.42 5.12 8.31
CA GLY A 46 18.32 6.07 9.40
C GLY A 46 17.61 5.48 10.62
N ASP A 47 17.63 6.24 11.71
CA ASP A 47 16.87 5.95 12.91
C ASP A 47 15.37 6.31 12.76
N ILE A 48 14.57 6.10 13.81
CA ILE A 48 13.12 6.38 13.79
C ILE A 48 12.85 7.85 13.43
N VAL A 49 13.63 8.79 13.97
CA VAL A 49 13.43 10.22 13.72
C VAL A 49 13.75 10.55 12.27
N GLU A 50 14.90 10.10 11.78
CA GLU A 50 15.36 10.34 10.41
C GLU A 50 14.42 9.72 9.36
N LEU A 51 13.86 8.54 9.65
CA LEU A 51 12.90 7.88 8.75
C LEU A 51 11.54 8.59 8.72
N LEU A 52 11.07 9.13 9.85
CA LEU A 52 9.84 9.94 9.87
C LEU A 52 10.04 11.31 9.24
N ASP A 53 11.23 11.89 9.34
CA ASP A 53 11.59 13.11 8.62
C ASP A 53 11.58 12.88 7.11
N GLN A 54 12.16 11.77 6.64
CA GLN A 54 12.06 11.37 5.23
C GLN A 54 10.60 11.16 4.80
N LEU A 55 9.75 10.58 5.66
CA LEU A 55 8.32 10.43 5.34
C LEU A 55 7.62 11.80 5.22
N ASP A 56 8.02 12.77 6.05
CA ASP A 56 7.45 14.13 6.04
C ASP A 56 7.75 14.84 4.73
N GLU A 57 9.00 14.77 4.28
CA GLU A 57 9.43 15.30 2.98
C GLU A 57 8.59 14.76 1.81
N LEU A 58 8.21 13.48 1.85
CA LEU A 58 7.34 12.90 0.81
C LEU A 58 5.94 13.51 0.81
N THR A 59 5.40 13.83 1.99
CA THR A 59 4.07 14.43 2.11
C THR A 59 4.03 15.90 1.70
N GLN A 60 5.18 16.60 1.74
CA GLN A 60 5.26 17.98 1.30
C GLN A 60 4.85 18.11 -0.16
N ASN A 61 3.90 19.02 -0.42
CA ASN A 61 3.30 19.31 -1.72
C ASN A 61 2.60 18.13 -2.42
N LEU A 62 2.48 16.95 -1.78
CA LEU A 62 1.86 15.78 -2.39
C LEU A 62 0.42 16.06 -2.86
N GLY A 63 -0.36 16.81 -2.06
CA GLY A 63 -1.71 17.23 -2.44
C GLY A 63 -1.72 18.05 -3.74
N GLN A 64 -0.78 18.98 -3.89
CA GLN A 64 -0.64 19.81 -5.09
C GLN A 64 -0.17 18.99 -6.30
N GLU A 65 0.80 18.09 -6.14
CA GLU A 65 1.26 17.19 -7.20
C GLU A 65 0.13 16.28 -7.72
N ILE A 66 -0.79 15.86 -6.84
CA ILE A 66 -1.99 15.12 -7.23
C ILE A 66 -2.95 16.00 -8.05
N VAL A 67 -3.14 17.27 -7.67
CA VAL A 67 -3.96 18.24 -8.41
C VAL A 67 -3.37 18.51 -9.80
N ASP A 68 -2.05 18.70 -9.87
CA ASP A 68 -1.31 19.00 -11.10
C ASP A 68 -1.23 17.78 -12.03
N GLY A 69 -1.53 16.58 -11.51
CA GLY A 69 -1.62 15.36 -12.30
C GLY A 69 -0.27 14.69 -12.56
N GLU A 70 0.75 15.01 -11.75
CA GLU A 70 2.13 14.52 -11.84
C GLU A 70 2.24 13.05 -11.39
N ARG A 71 1.62 12.15 -12.15
CA ARG A 71 1.42 10.75 -11.74
C ARG A 71 2.69 9.99 -11.45
N ALA A 72 3.75 10.22 -12.24
CA ALA A 72 5.04 9.59 -11.99
C ALA A 72 5.62 10.02 -10.63
N VAL A 73 5.49 11.29 -10.27
CA VAL A 73 6.01 11.86 -9.02
C VAL A 73 5.26 11.31 -7.82
N PHE A 74 3.94 11.45 -7.77
CA PHE A 74 3.18 11.02 -6.59
C PHE A 74 3.16 9.49 -6.42
N THR A 75 3.30 8.72 -7.51
CA THR A 75 3.42 7.25 -7.44
C THR A 75 4.77 6.85 -6.84
N ALA A 76 5.86 7.48 -7.29
CA ALA A 76 7.18 7.22 -6.72
C ALA A 76 7.26 7.60 -5.23
N LYS A 77 6.61 8.70 -4.83
CA LYS A 77 6.50 9.08 -3.41
C LYS A 77 5.74 8.03 -2.58
N TYR A 78 4.65 7.48 -3.10
CA TYR A 78 3.93 6.41 -2.40
C TYR A 78 4.75 5.11 -2.31
N GLU A 79 5.48 4.75 -3.35
CA GLU A 79 6.41 3.60 -3.30
C GLU A 79 7.51 3.82 -2.26
N ARG A 80 8.07 5.02 -2.19
CA ARG A 80 9.07 5.37 -1.18
C ARG A 80 8.50 5.35 0.24
N ALA A 81 7.27 5.85 0.45
CA ALA A 81 6.60 5.81 1.74
C ALA A 81 6.41 4.37 2.25
N GLN A 82 6.10 3.41 1.37
CA GLN A 82 6.01 2.00 1.73
C GLN A 82 7.38 1.42 2.14
N GLN A 83 8.45 1.81 1.46
CA GLN A 83 9.81 1.39 1.84
C GLN A 83 10.20 1.94 3.22
N ILE A 84 9.84 3.19 3.51
CA ILE A 84 10.09 3.79 4.83
C ILE A 84 9.32 3.05 5.92
N LEU A 85 8.06 2.68 5.68
CA LEU A 85 7.27 1.89 6.62
C LEU A 85 7.98 0.58 6.99
N VAL A 86 8.44 -0.16 5.96
CA VAL A 86 9.17 -1.41 6.15
C VAL A 86 10.45 -1.21 6.96
N ALA A 87 11.14 -0.08 6.81
CA ALA A 87 12.37 0.23 7.53
C ALA A 87 12.13 0.68 8.99
N VAL A 88 11.09 1.48 9.23
CA VAL A 88 10.85 2.11 10.55
C VAL A 88 10.05 1.21 11.49
N GLU A 89 9.15 0.38 10.98
CA GLU A 89 8.31 -0.52 11.77
C GLU A 89 9.12 -1.40 12.75
N PRO A 90 10.17 -2.14 12.34
CA PRO A 90 10.93 -2.97 13.27
C PRO A 90 11.62 -2.14 14.36
N GLN A 91 12.01 -0.90 14.07
CA GLN A 91 12.65 -0.01 15.03
C GLN A 91 11.63 0.48 16.08
N ILE A 92 10.44 0.89 15.65
CA ILE A 92 9.34 1.28 16.55
C ILE A 92 8.98 0.11 17.47
N ARG A 93 8.81 -1.10 16.91
CA ARG A 93 8.53 -2.31 17.70
C ARG A 93 9.64 -2.59 18.72
N ALA A 94 10.91 -2.46 18.33
CA ALA A 94 12.05 -2.69 19.22
C ALA A 94 12.16 -1.63 20.34
N SER A 95 11.76 -0.38 20.06
CA SER A 95 11.73 0.70 21.06
C SER A 95 10.62 0.54 22.11
N GLY A 96 9.60 -0.28 21.82
CA GLY A 96 8.43 -0.45 22.68
C GLY A 96 7.41 0.69 22.61
N ILE A 97 7.56 1.62 21.65
CA ILE A 97 6.60 2.70 21.41
C ILE A 97 5.38 2.15 20.67
N ASP A 98 4.19 2.52 21.15
CA ASP A 98 2.91 2.17 20.51
C ASP A 98 2.55 3.19 19.42
N MET A 99 3.20 3.09 18.26
CA MET A 99 3.05 4.05 17.15
C MET A 99 3.06 3.39 15.76
N VAL A 100 3.20 2.07 15.69
CA VAL A 100 3.22 1.34 14.40
C VAL A 100 1.94 1.63 13.60
N ASP A 101 0.78 1.47 14.23
CA ASP A 101 -0.53 1.67 13.60
C ASP A 101 -0.71 3.11 13.09
N ASP A 102 -0.12 4.09 13.78
CA ASP A 102 -0.19 5.50 13.37
C ASP A 102 0.65 5.78 12.12
N VAL A 103 1.86 5.20 12.02
CA VAL A 103 2.70 5.32 10.83
C VAL A 103 2.08 4.56 9.65
N GLU A 104 1.55 3.35 9.88
CA GLU A 104 0.80 2.59 8.87
C GLU A 104 -0.39 3.39 8.33
N ARG A 105 -1.15 4.04 9.23
CA ARG A 105 -2.28 4.89 8.86
C ARG A 105 -1.86 6.06 7.97
N ILE A 106 -0.73 6.72 8.24
CA ILE A 106 -0.20 7.80 7.41
C ILE A 106 0.13 7.28 6.01
N VAL A 107 0.82 6.16 5.90
CA VAL A 107 1.16 5.56 4.60
C VAL A 107 -0.10 5.12 3.85
N GLY A 108 -1.12 4.61 4.56
CA GLY A 108 -2.43 4.32 3.99
C GLY A 108 -3.18 5.55 3.45
N LEU A 109 -3.04 6.70 4.10
CA LEU A 109 -3.57 7.97 3.60
C LEU A 109 -2.83 8.45 2.35
N ILE A 110 -1.50 8.37 2.32
CA ILE A 110 -0.68 8.64 1.12
C ILE A 110 -1.13 7.75 -0.05
N GLY A 111 -1.33 6.46 0.21
CA GLY A 111 -1.84 5.51 -0.77
C GLY A 111 -3.23 5.88 -1.27
N THR A 112 -4.15 6.25 -0.37
CA THR A 112 -5.51 6.69 -0.73
C THR A 112 -5.47 7.95 -1.57
N ALA A 113 -4.67 8.94 -1.20
CA ALA A 113 -4.49 10.19 -1.92
C ALA A 113 -4.00 9.93 -3.36
N THR A 114 -2.98 9.08 -3.50
CA THR A 114 -2.35 8.71 -4.77
C THR A 114 -3.28 7.89 -5.66
N ILE A 115 -3.82 6.79 -5.14
CA ILE A 115 -4.60 5.81 -5.92
C ILE A 115 -5.95 6.39 -6.32
N ARG A 116 -6.60 7.13 -5.41
CA ARG A 116 -7.94 7.70 -5.64
C ARG A 116 -7.92 9.15 -6.10
N LYS A 117 -6.73 9.75 -6.29
CA LYS A 117 -6.54 11.17 -6.61
C LYS A 117 -7.32 12.09 -5.66
N ARG A 118 -7.05 11.93 -4.35
CA ARG A 118 -7.71 12.69 -3.27
C ARG A 118 -6.69 13.55 -2.53
N PRO A 119 -6.45 14.80 -2.96
CA PRO A 119 -5.47 15.70 -2.34
C PRO A 119 -5.65 15.88 -0.83
N ALA A 120 -6.90 15.97 -0.37
CA ALA A 120 -7.20 16.15 1.05
C ALA A 120 -6.73 15.00 1.95
N ASP A 121 -6.56 13.78 1.40
CA ASP A 121 -6.00 12.66 2.17
C ASP A 121 -4.47 12.81 2.33
N ALA A 122 -3.78 13.47 1.40
CA ALA A 122 -2.36 13.84 1.55
C ALA A 122 -2.18 14.93 2.61
N ASP A 123 -3.02 15.96 2.61
CA ASP A 123 -2.98 17.02 3.64
C ASP A 123 -3.21 16.45 5.05
N LYS A 124 -4.12 15.47 5.16
CA LYS A 124 -4.36 14.76 6.41
C LYS A 124 -3.15 13.92 6.83
N ALA A 125 -2.51 13.23 5.89
CA ALA A 125 -1.30 12.45 6.16
C ALA A 125 -0.20 13.35 6.73
N GLN A 126 0.05 14.50 6.09
CA GLN A 126 1.01 15.49 6.55
C GLN A 126 0.68 15.96 7.97
N ARG A 127 -0.58 16.32 8.24
CA ARG A 127 -0.99 16.78 9.57
C ARG A 127 -0.77 15.74 10.66
N PHE A 128 -1.10 14.47 10.41
CA PHE A 128 -0.88 13.40 11.39
C PHE A 128 0.61 13.15 11.61
N LEU A 129 1.41 13.20 10.55
CA LEU A 129 2.85 13.03 10.66
C LEU A 129 3.51 14.14 11.47
N THR A 130 3.07 15.40 11.29
CA THR A 130 3.53 16.51 12.14
C THR A 130 3.25 16.24 13.62
N LEU A 131 2.04 15.80 13.96
CA LEU A 131 1.67 15.50 15.36
C LEU A 131 2.52 14.37 15.95
N ILE A 132 2.76 13.32 15.18
CA ILE A 132 3.65 12.22 15.60
C ILE A 132 5.05 12.75 15.90
N ARG A 133 5.64 13.50 14.96
CA ARG A 133 7.01 14.05 15.09
C ARG A 133 7.14 14.99 16.29
N GLU A 134 6.12 15.80 16.57
CA GLU A 134 6.09 16.65 17.76
C GLU A 134 6.07 15.85 19.08
N SER A 135 5.39 14.70 19.11
CA SER A 135 5.29 13.85 20.30
C SER A 135 6.47 12.87 20.49
N LEU A 136 7.15 12.50 19.41
CA LEU A 136 8.14 11.44 19.40
C LEU A 136 9.31 11.63 20.40
N PRO A 137 9.87 12.84 20.60
CA PRO A 137 10.96 13.02 21.56
C PRO A 137 10.57 12.64 23.00
N GLU A 138 9.33 12.93 23.40
CA GLU A 138 8.84 12.58 24.73
C GLU A 138 8.62 11.06 24.86
N LEU A 139 8.06 10.43 23.82
CA LEU A 139 7.84 8.99 23.78
C LEU A 139 9.15 8.21 23.88
N LEU A 140 10.18 8.64 23.15
CA LEU A 140 11.51 8.01 23.21
C LEU A 140 12.18 8.19 24.56
N ALA A 141 11.93 9.31 25.24
CA ALA A 141 12.47 9.57 26.58
C ALA A 141 11.77 8.77 27.69
N SER A 142 10.58 8.21 27.42
CA SER A 142 9.79 7.45 28.40
C SER A 142 10.03 5.93 28.38
N GLN A 143 10.88 5.43 27.47
CA GLN A 143 11.25 4.02 27.34
C GLN A 143 12.50 3.67 28.18
#